data_AF-A0A7L2Y8Y3-F1
#
_entry.id   AF-A0A7L2Y8Y3-F1
#
_cell.length_a   1.000
_cell.length_b   1.000
_cell.length_c   1.000
_cell.angle_alpha   90.00
_cell.angle_beta   90.00
_cell.angle_gamma   90.00
#
_symmetry.space_group_name_H-M   'P 1'
#
loop_
_entity.id
_entity.type
_entity.pdbx_description
1 polymer ?
#
loop_
_entity_poly.entity_id
_entity_poly.type
_entity_poly.pdbx_seq_one_letter_code
_entity_poly.pdbx_strand_id
1 'polypeptide(L)' 'EKGTYPVLRELHRWEREPPVLAACENLIQVLIGEEPGPGLENLLEVTVPEELERELLRRDREEEERWQRERK' A
#
# COMPACT_ATOMS: atom_id res chain seq x y z
N GLU A 1 -14.82 -19.96 4.29
CA GLU A 1 -13.93 -18.98 3.64
C GLU A 1 -13.80 -19.32 2.16
N LYS A 2 -13.84 -18.32 1.26
CA LYS A 2 -13.90 -18.55 -0.20
C LYS A 2 -12.55 -18.94 -0.85
N GLY A 3 -11.51 -19.19 -0.06
CA GLY A 3 -10.19 -19.56 -0.57
C GLY A 3 -9.49 -18.46 -1.38
N THR A 4 -9.90 -17.20 -1.22
CA THR A 4 -9.39 -16.06 -2.02
C THR A 4 -7.89 -15.88 -1.86
N TYR A 5 -7.37 -15.88 -0.62
CA TYR A 5 -5.95 -15.70 -0.35
C TYR A 5 -5.06 -16.78 -1.00
N PRO A 6 -5.34 -18.09 -0.84
CA PRO A 6 -4.58 -19.14 -1.52
C PRO A 6 -4.54 -18.98 -3.04
N VAL A 7 -5.67 -18.65 -3.67
CA VAL A 7 -5.75 -18.47 -5.13
C VAL A 7 -4.90 -17.27 -5.57
N LEU A 8 -5.00 -16.15 -4.87
CA LEU A 8 -4.30 -14.91 -5.21
C LEU A 8 -2.79 -15.03 -4.99
N ARG A 9 -2.37 -15.72 -3.93
CA ARG A 9 -0.95 -15.99 -3.64
C ARG A 9 -0.31 -16.85 -4.71
N GLU A 10 -1.01 -17.88 -5.19
CA GLU A 10 -0.52 -18.65 -6.32
C GLU A 10 -0.48 -17.76 -7.57
N LEU A 11 -1.55 -17.03 -7.94
CA LEU A 11 -1.50 -16.11 -9.10
C LEU A 11 -0.26 -15.18 -9.07
N HIS A 12 -0.01 -14.51 -7.95
CA HIS A 12 1.16 -13.65 -7.75
C HIS A 12 2.50 -14.34 -8.03
N ARG A 13 2.64 -15.62 -7.65
CA ARG A 13 3.86 -16.40 -7.86
C ARG A 13 4.16 -16.68 -9.35
N TRP A 14 3.12 -16.77 -10.17
CA TRP A 14 3.24 -17.11 -11.59
C TRP A 14 3.17 -15.88 -12.52
N GLU A 15 2.70 -14.74 -12.01
CA GLU A 15 2.56 -13.49 -12.76
C GLU A 15 3.92 -12.90 -13.18
N ARG A 16 3.93 -12.26 -14.36
CA ARG A 16 5.11 -11.62 -14.95
C ARG A 16 4.85 -10.16 -15.35
N GLU A 17 3.60 -9.75 -15.51
CA GLU A 17 3.26 -8.39 -15.87
C GLU A 17 3.39 -7.46 -14.65
N PRO A 18 4.23 -6.41 -14.69
CA PRO A 18 4.53 -5.61 -13.49
C PRO A 18 3.30 -4.94 -12.82
N PRO A 19 2.35 -4.35 -13.57
CA PRO A 19 1.12 -3.80 -12.99
C PRO A 19 0.27 -4.83 -12.26
N VAL A 20 0.13 -6.04 -12.80
CA VAL A 20 -0.68 -7.11 -12.16
C VAL A 20 0.04 -7.67 -10.94
N LEU A 21 1.37 -7.77 -10.97
CA LEU A 21 2.16 -8.19 -9.82
C LEU A 21 1.98 -7.23 -8.65
N ALA A 22 2.09 -5.92 -8.90
CA ALA A 22 1.86 -4.88 -7.88
C ALA A 22 0.42 -4.91 -7.33
N ALA A 23 -0.57 -5.11 -8.20
CA ALA A 23 -1.97 -5.22 -7.78
C ALA A 23 -2.21 -6.47 -6.90
N CYS A 24 -1.62 -7.61 -7.28
CA CYS A 24 -1.70 -8.85 -6.50
C CYS A 24 -1.02 -8.69 -5.14
N GLU A 25 0.16 -8.07 -5.09
CA GLU A 25 0.88 -7.81 -3.84
C GLU A 25 0.05 -6.93 -2.90
N ASN A 26 -0.49 -5.81 -3.39
CA ASN A 26 -1.34 -4.91 -2.61
C ASN A 26 -2.55 -5.63 -2.02
N LEU A 27 -3.24 -6.45 -2.82
CA LEU A 27 -4.42 -7.18 -2.34
C LEU A 27 -4.06 -8.32 -1.38
N ILE A 28 -2.91 -8.99 -1.56
CA ILE A 28 -2.39 -9.97 -0.60
C ILE A 28 -2.16 -9.30 0.76
N GLN A 29 -1.52 -8.13 0.80
CA GLN A 29 -1.26 -7.38 2.03
C GLN A 29 -2.56 -7.06 2.79
N VAL A 30 -3.60 -6.63 2.06
CA VAL A 30 -4.92 -6.35 2.65
C VAL A 30 -5.57 -7.62 3.23
N LEU A 31 -5.43 -8.77 2.55
CA LEU A 31 -6.05 -10.04 2.97
C LEU A 31 -5.38 -10.67 4.20
N ILE A 32 -4.09 -10.43 4.41
CA ILE A 32 -3.34 -10.95 5.56
C ILE A 32 -3.17 -9.93 6.69
N GLY A 33 -3.48 -8.66 6.42
CA GLY A 33 -3.38 -7.59 7.39
C GLY A 33 -4.35 -7.80 8.54
N GLU A 34 -3.92 -7.45 9.75
CA GLU A 34 -4.81 -7.38 10.90
C GLU A 34 -5.79 -6.22 10.75
N GLU A 35 -6.96 -6.36 11.35
CA GLU A 35 -7.89 -5.24 11.44
C GLU A 35 -7.25 -4.11 12.26
N PRO A 36 -7.44 -2.84 11.85
CA PRO A 36 -6.97 -1.72 12.64
C PRO A 36 -7.61 -1.74 14.03
N GLY A 37 -6.83 -1.36 15.04
CA GLY A 37 -7.33 -1.28 16.42
C GLY A 37 -8.46 -0.24 16.58
N PRO A 38 -9.20 -0.29 17.70
CA PRO A 38 -10.29 0.66 17.95
C PRO A 38 -9.81 2.11 17.88
N GLY A 39 -10.51 2.95 17.11
CA GLY A 39 -10.14 4.34 16.85
C GLY A 39 -9.18 4.55 15.69
N LEU A 40 -8.83 3.51 14.92
CA LEU A 40 -8.03 3.57 13.69
C LEU A 40 -8.83 3.13 12.45
N GLU A 41 -10.16 3.07 12.55
CA GLU A 41 -11.03 2.59 11.47
C GLU A 41 -11.07 3.56 10.28
N ASN A 42 -10.94 4.86 10.55
CA ASN A 42 -10.82 5.90 9.54
C ASN A 42 -9.52 6.68 9.71
N LEU A 43 -8.50 6.31 8.93
CA LEU A 43 -7.17 6.95 8.95
C LEU A 43 -7.17 8.45 8.57
N LEU A 44 -8.30 8.99 8.08
CA LEU A 44 -8.46 10.43 7.86
C LEU A 44 -8.87 11.20 9.12
N GLU A 45 -9.38 10.50 10.14
CA GLU A 45 -9.85 11.07 11.40
C GLU A 45 -8.88 10.86 12.57
N VAL A 46 -7.81 10.09 12.35
CA VAL A 46 -6.81 9.80 13.37
C VAL A 46 -5.80 10.94 13.51
N THR A 47 -5.33 11.16 14.73
CA THR A 47 -4.24 12.12 14.97
C THR A 47 -2.92 11.51 14.50
N VAL A 48 -2.25 12.17 13.55
CA VAL A 48 -0.93 11.75 13.06
C VAL A 48 0.14 12.22 14.05
N PRO A 49 1.03 11.34 14.53
CA PRO A 49 2.19 11.75 15.32
C PRO A 49 3.11 12.67 14.52
N GLU A 50 3.67 13.69 15.16
CA GLU A 50 4.46 14.74 14.47
C GLU A 50 5.67 14.20 13.69
N GLU A 51 6.32 13.15 14.21
CA GLU A 51 7.44 12.48 13.50
C GLU A 51 6.98 11.82 12.20
N LEU A 52 5.81 11.18 12.22
CA LEU A 52 5.25 10.51 11.06
C LEU A 52 4.77 11.53 10.02
N GLU A 53 4.15 12.62 10.45
CA GLU A 53 3.72 13.71 9.56
C GLU A 53 4.92 14.30 8.80
N ARG A 54 6.05 14.51 9.48
CA ARG A 54 7.29 15.01 8.86
C ARG A 54 7.86 14.03 7.83
N GLU A 55 7.87 12.74 8.16
CA GLU A 55 8.34 11.67 7.28
C GLU A 55 7.48 11.56 6.01
N LEU A 56 6.15 11.62 6.15
CA LEU A 56 5.20 11.59 5.04
C LEU A 56 5.40 12.80 4.11
N LEU A 57 5.41 14.02 4.66
CA LEU A 57 5.64 15.25 3.88
C LEU A 57 6.98 15.24 3.12
N ARG A 58 8.01 14.60 3.69
CA ARG A 58 9.29 14.43 2.98
C ARG A 58 9.14 13.50 1.78
N ARG A 59 8.48 12.35 1.96
CA ARG A 59 8.28 11.36 0.89
C ARG A 59 7.46 11.92 -0.26
N ASP A 60 6.41 12.68 0.05
CA ASP A 60 5.57 13.33 -0.95
C ASP A 60 6.39 14.28 -1.84
N ARG A 61 7.28 15.08 -1.23
CA ARG A 61 8.19 15.96 -2.00
C ARG A 61 9.17 15.18 -2.86
N GLU A 62 9.77 14.11 -2.33
CA GLU A 62 10.72 13.28 -3.07
C GLU A 62 10.06 12.60 -4.27
N GLU A 63 8.81 12.14 -4.10
CA GLU A 63 8.01 11.54 -5.15
C GLU A 63 7.62 12.58 -6.22
N GLU A 64 7.17 13.77 -5.82
CA GLU A 64 6.90 14.88 -6.75
C GLU A 64 8.14 15.26 -7.56
N GLU A 65 9.31 15.38 -6.90
CA GLU A 65 10.57 15.69 -7.58
C GLU A 65 10.96 14.60 -8.59
N ARG A 66 10.77 13.32 -8.25
CA ARG A 66 10.97 12.21 -9.20
C ARG A 66 10.04 12.33 -10.39
N TRP A 67 8.74 12.51 -10.15
CA TRP A 67 7.75 12.68 -11.21
C TRP A 67 8.08 13.85 -12.14
N GLN A 68 8.54 14.98 -11.59
CA GLN A 68 8.95 16.13 -12.40
C GLN A 68 10.21 15.87 -13.22
N ARG A 69 11.14 15.04 -12.72
CA ARG A 69 12.33 14.63 -13.48
C ARG A 69 12.00 13.65 -14.59
N GLU A 70 11.10 12.70 -14.36
CA GLU A 70 10.70 11.70 -15.36
C GLU A 70 9.84 12.31 -16.48
N ARG A 71 9.15 13.42 -16.21
CA ARG A 71 8.35 14.15 -17.20
C ARG A 71 9.14 15.18 -18.01
N LYS A 72 10.41 15.42 -17.69
CA LYS A 72 11.31 16.37 -18.36
C LYS A 72 12.25 15.67 -19.33
#